data_AF-B3S1H6-F1
#
_entry.id   AF-B3S1H6-F1
#
_cell.length_a   1.000
_cell.length_b   1.000
_cell.length_c   1.000
_cell.angle_alpha   90.00
_cell.angle_beta   90.00
_cell.angle_gamma   90.00
#
_symmetry.space_group_name_H-M   'P 1'
#
loop_
_entity.id
_entity.type
_entity.pdbx_description
1 polymer ?
#
loop_
_entity_poly.entity_id
_entity_poly.type
_entity_poly.pdbx_seq_one_letter_code
_entity_poly.pdbx_strand_id
1 'polypeptide(L)'
;MRINVRKSTTKLLKFFLQLSILFFDHGLIPFLKYITQAVFGIFIPDSSYHIQLWFWIETLLSYTFKMLWVIPLFWLSKPLNSFWFQEIAIHSYQSNRGRPKPTLTTKSSSLVEAGSRIIADFFFSLLVEFFFLLQGSIFDFIPVIGRAICILQMAILYSLYAYEYKWINMGFLVQERLYRIEYNLPFYCGFGLPLAILTYIPESFFIRVLTCHVFSPVIWLTNAILTRSQAPEKSDKADS
;
A
#
# COMPACT_ATOMS: atom_id res chain seq x y z
N MET A 1 -20.25 -16.34 1.59
CA MET A 1 -20.91 -15.15 2.19
C MET A 1 -19.91 -14.16 2.81
N ARG A 2 -19.02 -14.56 3.73
CA ARG A 2 -18.02 -13.65 4.36
C ARG A 2 -17.10 -12.93 3.37
N ILE A 3 -16.68 -13.56 2.27
CA ILE A 3 -15.79 -12.98 1.25
C ILE A 3 -16.44 -11.78 0.51
N ASN A 4 -17.76 -11.76 0.36
CA ASN A 4 -18.49 -10.69 -0.34
C ASN A 4 -18.70 -9.46 0.54
N VAL A 5 -19.09 -9.68 1.81
CA VAL A 5 -19.11 -8.63 2.85
C VAL A 5 -17.74 -7.99 2.98
N ARG A 6 -16.71 -8.85 2.87
CA ARG A 6 -15.34 -8.43 2.90
C ARG A 6 -14.99 -7.52 1.70
N LYS A 7 -15.07 -7.99 0.46
CA LYS A 7 -14.83 -7.12 -0.73
C LYS A 7 -15.65 -5.82 -0.72
N SER A 8 -16.82 -5.83 -0.08
CA SER A 8 -17.65 -4.65 0.10
C SER A 8 -16.99 -3.61 1.02
N THR A 9 -16.47 -3.95 2.21
CA THR A 9 -15.94 -2.91 3.12
C THR A 9 -14.64 -2.25 2.64
N THR A 10 -13.74 -2.97 1.95
CA THR A 10 -12.54 -2.34 1.37
C THR A 10 -12.88 -1.47 0.16
N LYS A 11 -13.88 -1.87 -0.64
CA LYS A 11 -14.45 -0.98 -1.67
C LYS A 11 -15.16 0.22 -1.05
N LEU A 12 -15.86 0.04 0.07
CA LEU A 12 -16.62 1.08 0.74
C LEU A 12 -15.70 2.10 1.41
N LEU A 13 -14.59 1.67 2.02
CA LEU A 13 -13.55 2.55 2.53
C LEU A 13 -12.91 3.36 1.40
N LYS A 14 -12.56 2.71 0.28
CA LYS A 14 -12.04 3.39 -0.91
C LYS A 14 -13.03 4.39 -1.48
N PHE A 15 -14.28 3.99 -1.60
CA PHE A 15 -15.36 4.86 -2.06
C PHE A 15 -15.53 6.06 -1.12
N PHE A 16 -15.51 5.83 0.19
CA PHE A 16 -15.62 6.90 1.18
C PHE A 16 -14.44 7.86 1.15
N LEU A 17 -13.21 7.35 1.00
CA LEU A 17 -12.01 8.17 0.83
C LEU A 17 -12.06 8.98 -0.47
N GLN A 18 -12.43 8.33 -1.58
CA GLN A 18 -12.57 8.99 -2.88
C GLN A 18 -13.65 10.07 -2.80
N LEU A 19 -14.79 9.77 -2.18
CA LEU A 19 -15.90 10.69 -1.98
C LEU A 19 -15.50 11.86 -1.07
N SER A 20 -14.72 11.61 -0.02
CA SER A 20 -14.20 12.64 0.87
C SER A 20 -13.24 13.59 0.15
N ILE A 21 -12.37 13.06 -0.70
CA ILE A 21 -11.44 13.87 -1.53
C ILE A 21 -12.23 14.66 -2.57
N LEU A 22 -13.21 14.04 -3.22
CA LEU A 22 -14.04 14.68 -4.25
C LEU A 22 -14.91 15.78 -3.64
N PHE A 23 -15.52 15.53 -2.47
CA PHE A 23 -16.29 16.52 -1.72
C PHE A 23 -15.41 17.71 -1.30
N PHE A 24 -14.17 17.44 -0.88
CA PHE A 24 -13.26 18.51 -0.49
C PHE A 24 -12.79 19.33 -1.71
N ASP A 25 -12.27 18.67 -2.76
CA ASP A 25 -11.71 19.33 -3.95
C ASP A 25 -12.80 20.03 -4.79
N HIS A 26 -13.99 19.43 -4.95
CA HIS A 26 -15.06 19.95 -5.83
C HIS A 26 -16.26 20.56 -5.09
N GLY A 27 -16.35 20.42 -3.77
CA GLY A 27 -17.43 20.99 -2.96
C GLY A 27 -16.92 22.09 -2.03
N LEU A 28 -16.05 21.73 -1.10
CA LEU A 28 -15.61 22.62 -0.03
C LEU A 28 -14.72 23.76 -0.53
N ILE A 29 -13.75 23.46 -1.41
CA ILE A 29 -12.87 24.46 -2.03
C ILE A 29 -13.67 25.52 -2.82
N PRO A 30 -14.55 25.17 -3.80
CA PRO A 30 -15.32 26.17 -4.53
C PRO A 30 -16.34 26.91 -3.66
N PHE A 31 -16.90 26.27 -2.64
CA PHE A 31 -17.78 26.94 -1.68
C PHE A 31 -17.04 28.00 -0.86
N LEU A 32 -15.84 27.67 -0.37
CA LEU A 32 -14.99 28.60 0.36
C LEU A 32 -14.49 29.74 -0.56
N LYS A 33 -14.25 29.45 -1.84
CA LYS A 33 -13.96 30.46 -2.87
C LYS A 33 -15.11 31.45 -3.02
N TYR A 34 -16.33 30.93 -3.09
CA TYR A 34 -17.53 31.76 -3.21
C TYR A 34 -17.74 32.66 -1.98
N ILE A 35 -17.57 32.12 -0.77
CA ILE A 35 -17.68 32.91 0.47
C ILE A 35 -16.61 33.99 0.53
N THR A 36 -15.36 33.66 0.23
CA THR A 36 -14.27 34.65 0.25
C THR A 36 -14.49 35.71 -0.82
N GLN A 37 -14.97 35.37 -2.01
CA GLN A 37 -15.36 36.35 -3.04
C GLN A 37 -16.51 37.24 -2.58
N ALA A 38 -17.53 36.68 -1.92
CA ALA A 38 -18.66 37.45 -1.41
C ALA A 38 -18.23 38.44 -0.31
N VAL A 39 -17.39 38.00 0.63
CA VAL A 39 -16.89 38.86 1.71
C VAL A 39 -15.92 39.91 1.18
N PHE A 40 -14.92 39.54 0.38
CA PHE A 40 -13.96 40.51 -0.15
C PHE A 40 -14.59 41.46 -1.17
N GLY A 41 -15.57 41.01 -1.97
CA GLY A 41 -16.31 41.86 -2.89
C GLY A 41 -17.15 42.94 -2.19
N ILE A 42 -17.46 42.77 -0.90
CA ILE A 42 -18.13 43.79 -0.07
C ILE A 42 -17.13 44.80 0.49
N PHE A 43 -15.90 44.38 0.82
CA PHE A 43 -14.93 45.21 1.56
C PHE A 43 -13.83 45.84 0.69
N ILE A 44 -13.42 45.22 -0.42
CA ILE A 44 -12.29 45.66 -1.27
C ILE A 44 -12.63 45.41 -2.76
N PRO A 45 -12.81 46.46 -3.59
CA PRO A 45 -13.17 46.32 -5.01
C PRO A 45 -12.08 45.73 -5.92
N ASP A 46 -10.82 45.73 -5.47
CA ASP A 46 -9.68 45.30 -6.30
C ASP A 46 -9.56 43.77 -6.37
N SER A 47 -9.86 43.19 -7.54
CA SER A 47 -9.90 41.73 -7.73
C SER A 47 -8.52 41.04 -7.68
N SER A 48 -7.43 41.78 -7.86
CA SER A 48 -6.07 41.23 -7.95
C SER A 48 -5.58 40.61 -6.64
N TYR A 49 -5.93 41.19 -5.50
CA TYR A 49 -5.52 40.69 -4.18
C TYR A 49 -6.27 39.42 -3.79
N HIS A 50 -7.52 39.26 -4.24
CA HIS A 50 -8.34 38.07 -3.99
C HIS A 50 -7.72 36.82 -4.64
N ILE A 51 -7.26 36.93 -5.89
CA ILE A 51 -6.69 35.80 -6.64
C ILE A 51 -5.42 35.26 -5.97
N GLN A 52 -4.53 36.15 -5.54
CA GLN A 52 -3.27 35.75 -4.89
C GLN A 52 -3.50 35.14 -3.50
N LEU A 53 -4.36 35.75 -2.68
CA LEU A 53 -4.72 35.19 -1.38
C LEU A 53 -5.43 33.84 -1.50
N TRP A 54 -6.35 33.73 -2.47
CA TRP A 54 -7.05 32.48 -2.74
C TRP A 54 -6.10 31.36 -3.13
N PHE A 55 -5.11 31.62 -3.99
CA PHE A 55 -4.10 30.62 -4.36
C PHE A 55 -3.34 30.06 -3.14
N TRP A 56 -2.93 30.93 -2.21
CA TRP A 56 -2.26 30.50 -0.97
C TRP A 56 -3.19 29.71 -0.05
N ILE A 57 -4.43 30.16 0.13
CA ILE A 57 -5.43 29.48 0.98
C ILE A 57 -5.78 28.11 0.39
N GLU A 58 -6.05 28.04 -0.92
CA GLU A 58 -6.36 26.81 -1.64
C GLU A 58 -5.22 25.81 -1.52
N THR A 59 -3.98 26.26 -1.73
CA THR A 59 -2.78 25.42 -1.64
C THR A 59 -2.59 24.89 -0.23
N LEU A 60 -2.55 25.77 0.79
CA LEU A 60 -2.34 25.38 2.18
C LEU A 60 -3.45 24.44 2.69
N LEU A 61 -4.71 24.79 2.43
CA LEU A 61 -5.85 24.01 2.90
C LEU A 61 -5.88 22.63 2.23
N SER A 62 -5.57 22.54 0.93
CA SER A 62 -5.49 21.28 0.20
C SER A 62 -4.36 20.39 0.70
N TYR A 63 -3.16 20.94 0.91
CA TYR A 63 -2.03 20.17 1.42
C TYR A 63 -2.26 19.72 2.87
N THR A 64 -2.76 20.59 3.75
CA THR A 64 -3.06 20.24 5.14
C THR A 64 -4.15 19.18 5.22
N PHE A 65 -5.23 19.30 4.44
CA PHE A 65 -6.29 18.27 4.43
C PHE A 65 -5.77 16.93 3.91
N LYS A 66 -4.99 16.93 2.82
CA LYS A 66 -4.39 15.70 2.26
C LYS A 66 -3.39 15.08 3.24
N MET A 67 -2.55 15.88 3.89
CA MET A 67 -1.63 15.41 4.94
C MET A 67 -2.36 14.86 6.16
N LEU A 68 -3.36 15.57 6.67
CA LEU A 68 -4.02 15.25 7.93
C LEU A 68 -5.02 14.09 7.81
N TRP A 69 -5.65 13.94 6.64
CA TRP A 69 -6.70 12.94 6.44
C TRP A 69 -6.23 11.74 5.62
N VAL A 70 -5.55 11.98 4.49
CA VAL A 70 -5.19 10.89 3.57
C VAL A 70 -4.02 10.07 4.09
N ILE A 71 -3.00 10.71 4.70
CA ILE A 71 -1.82 9.98 5.19
C ILE A 71 -2.16 9.05 6.37
N PRO A 72 -2.87 9.48 7.43
CA PRO A 72 -3.23 8.57 8.51
C PRO A 72 -4.14 7.43 8.05
N LEU A 73 -5.11 7.71 7.17
CA LEU A 73 -6.01 6.69 6.62
C LEU A 73 -5.25 5.70 5.72
N PHE A 74 -4.25 6.18 4.99
CA PHE A 74 -3.33 5.33 4.23
C PHE A 74 -2.55 4.38 5.16
N TRP A 75 -1.95 4.89 6.23
CA TRP A 75 -1.23 4.06 7.21
C TRP A 75 -2.13 3.05 7.92
N LEU A 76 -3.36 3.44 8.26
CA LEU A 76 -4.36 2.54 8.85
C LEU A 76 -4.84 1.46 7.88
N SER A 77 -4.78 1.71 6.57
CA SER A 77 -5.18 0.74 5.56
C SER A 77 -4.26 -0.49 5.53
N LYS A 78 -2.98 -0.33 5.86
CA LYS A 78 -2.00 -1.43 5.86
C LYS A 78 -2.32 -2.53 6.89
N PRO A 79 -2.50 -2.26 8.20
CA PRO A 79 -2.87 -3.29 9.16
C PRO A 79 -4.26 -3.87 8.89
N LEU A 80 -5.23 -3.04 8.48
CA LEU A 80 -6.57 -3.53 8.10
C LEU A 80 -6.52 -4.51 6.92
N ASN A 81 -5.78 -4.16 5.86
CA ASN A 81 -5.51 -5.07 4.75
C ASN A 81 -4.72 -6.30 5.25
N SER A 82 -3.78 -6.10 6.16
CA SER A 82 -2.95 -7.20 6.66
C SER A 82 -3.77 -8.26 7.36
N PHE A 83 -4.57 -7.88 8.37
CA PHE A 83 -5.51 -8.76 9.06
C PHE A 83 -6.44 -9.49 8.10
N TRP A 84 -6.88 -8.79 7.07
CA TRP A 84 -7.80 -9.33 6.11
C TRP A 84 -7.22 -10.41 5.19
N PHE A 85 -6.02 -10.16 4.68
CA PHE A 85 -5.35 -11.05 3.74
C PHE A 85 -4.57 -12.14 4.46
N GLN A 86 -4.28 -11.99 5.75
CA GLN A 86 -3.60 -12.99 6.55
C GLN A 86 -4.38 -14.32 6.62
N GLU A 87 -5.71 -14.28 6.77
CA GLU A 87 -6.52 -15.51 6.74
C GLU A 87 -6.42 -16.25 5.39
N ILE A 88 -6.50 -15.51 4.27
CA ILE A 88 -6.37 -16.07 2.92
C ILE A 88 -4.95 -16.64 2.72
N ALA A 89 -3.95 -15.90 3.21
CA ALA A 89 -2.56 -16.31 3.14
C ALA A 89 -2.32 -17.62 3.90
N ILE A 90 -2.91 -17.77 5.09
CA ILE A 90 -2.83 -18.99 5.90
C ILE A 90 -3.47 -20.17 5.17
N HIS A 91 -4.66 -19.98 4.60
CA HIS A 91 -5.35 -21.06 3.88
C HIS A 91 -4.55 -21.58 2.67
N SER A 92 -3.99 -20.68 1.86
CA SER A 92 -3.17 -21.11 0.70
C SER A 92 -1.80 -21.64 1.12
N TYR A 93 -1.24 -21.14 2.23
CA TYR A 93 -0.01 -21.70 2.80
C TYR A 93 -0.23 -23.14 3.26
N GLN A 94 -1.34 -23.40 3.97
CA GLN A 94 -1.73 -24.75 4.41
C GLN A 94 -1.88 -25.71 3.24
N SER A 95 -2.49 -25.25 2.14
CA SER A 95 -2.67 -26.04 0.93
C SER A 95 -1.37 -26.38 0.20
N ASN A 96 -0.33 -25.53 0.27
CA ASN A 96 0.90 -25.70 -0.51
C ASN A 96 2.11 -26.20 0.31
N ARG A 97 2.18 -25.92 1.61
CA ARG A 97 3.35 -26.22 2.46
C ARG A 97 3.03 -26.81 3.84
N GLY A 98 1.76 -27.10 4.13
CA GLY A 98 1.33 -27.63 5.43
C GLY A 98 1.11 -26.53 6.48
N ARG A 99 1.03 -26.90 7.76
CA ARG A 99 0.64 -25.96 8.83
C ARG A 99 1.59 -24.75 8.90
N PRO A 100 1.08 -23.51 9.01
CA PRO A 100 1.92 -22.34 9.24
C PRO A 100 2.77 -22.59 10.48
N LYS A 101 4.05 -22.22 10.44
CA LYS A 101 4.86 -22.25 11.66
C LYS A 101 4.17 -21.32 12.66
N PRO A 102 3.90 -21.77 13.90
CA PRO A 102 3.34 -20.90 14.91
C PRO A 102 4.28 -19.70 15.01
N THR A 103 3.73 -18.53 14.68
CA THR A 103 4.43 -17.25 14.65
C THR A 103 5.16 -17.09 15.97
N LEU A 104 6.51 -17.18 15.99
CA LEU A 104 7.43 -16.87 17.11
C LEU A 104 6.97 -17.17 18.56
N THR A 105 6.02 -18.09 18.78
CA THR A 105 5.32 -18.29 20.06
C THR A 105 5.78 -19.55 20.79
N THR A 106 6.71 -20.32 20.23
CA THR A 106 7.14 -21.60 20.82
C THR A 106 8.57 -21.58 21.36
N LYS A 107 9.21 -20.41 21.49
CA LYS A 107 10.52 -20.28 22.15
C LYS A 107 10.48 -19.22 23.25
N SER A 108 9.76 -19.53 24.32
CA SER A 108 9.96 -19.05 25.70
C SER A 108 10.52 -17.62 25.90
N SER A 109 9.89 -16.60 25.34
CA SER A 109 10.10 -15.20 25.73
C SER A 109 8.77 -14.64 26.21
N SER A 110 8.78 -13.83 27.28
CA SER A 110 7.58 -13.26 27.91
C SER A 110 6.61 -12.68 26.85
N LEU A 111 5.29 -12.76 27.09
CA LEU A 111 4.27 -12.23 26.17
C LEU A 111 4.53 -10.75 25.79
N VAL A 112 5.18 -10.00 26.67
CA VAL A 112 5.58 -8.60 26.48
C VAL A 112 6.70 -8.46 25.44
N GLU A 113 7.72 -9.33 25.47
CA GLU A 113 8.80 -9.34 24.48
C GLU A 113 8.33 -9.79 23.09
N ALA A 114 7.38 -10.72 23.03
CA ALA A 114 6.76 -11.12 21.77
C ALA A 114 5.95 -9.96 21.17
N GLY A 115 5.19 -9.24 22.00
CA GLY A 115 4.43 -8.06 21.58
C GLY A 115 5.34 -6.93 21.06
N SER A 116 6.42 -6.61 21.78
CA SER A 116 7.33 -5.54 21.38
C SER A 116 8.04 -5.82 20.06
N ARG A 117 8.44 -7.08 19.79
CA ARG A 117 9.04 -7.48 18.52
C ARG A 117 8.09 -7.35 17.34
N ILE A 118 6.82 -7.72 17.51
CA ILE A 118 5.80 -7.58 16.45
C ILE A 118 5.57 -6.11 16.12
N ILE A 119 5.45 -5.27 17.16
CA ILE A 119 5.26 -3.83 17.00
C ILE A 119 6.47 -3.22 16.31
N ALA A 120 7.68 -3.59 16.71
CA ALA A 120 8.91 -3.15 16.06
C ALA A 120 8.96 -3.57 14.58
N ASP A 121 8.66 -4.83 14.27
CA ASP A 121 8.63 -5.35 12.90
C ASP A 121 7.63 -4.56 12.02
N PHE A 122 6.46 -4.25 12.57
CA PHE A 122 5.47 -3.41 11.91
C PHE A 122 6.02 -2.01 11.60
N PHE A 123 6.57 -1.31 12.61
CA PHE A 123 7.17 0.02 12.42
C PHE A 123 8.34 0.01 11.43
N PHE A 124 9.21 -1.00 11.47
CA PHE A 124 10.28 -1.15 10.50
C PHE A 124 9.75 -1.36 9.08
N SER A 125 8.71 -2.18 8.92
CA SER A 125 8.00 -2.33 7.63
C SER A 125 7.40 -1.01 7.15
N LEU A 126 6.89 -0.14 8.04
CA LEU A 126 6.40 1.19 7.67
C LEU A 126 7.54 2.11 7.22
N LEU A 127 8.66 2.08 7.95
CA LEU A 127 9.80 2.95 7.69
C LEU A 127 10.46 2.61 6.35
N VAL A 128 10.63 1.31 6.05
CA VAL A 128 11.16 0.84 4.76
C VAL A 128 10.26 1.33 3.62
N GLU A 129 8.95 1.13 3.74
CA GLU A 129 7.98 1.64 2.77
C GLU A 129 8.08 3.15 2.57
N PHE A 130 8.15 3.92 3.66
CA PHE A 130 8.27 5.37 3.62
C PHE A 130 9.53 5.80 2.84
N PHE A 131 10.68 5.17 3.11
CA PHE A 131 11.92 5.49 2.41
C PHE A 131 11.85 5.13 0.92
N PHE A 132 11.27 3.99 0.56
CA PHE A 132 11.08 3.60 -0.85
C PHE A 132 10.19 4.61 -1.60
N LEU A 133 9.12 5.08 -0.97
CA LEU A 133 8.23 6.10 -1.53
C LEU A 133 8.91 7.47 -1.64
N LEU A 134 9.67 7.87 -0.62
CA LEU A 134 10.42 9.12 -0.61
C LEU A 134 11.48 9.13 -1.72
N GLN A 135 12.27 8.06 -1.83
CA GLN A 135 13.26 7.89 -2.90
C GLN A 135 12.60 7.92 -4.28
N GLY A 136 11.49 7.21 -4.47
CA GLY A 136 10.74 7.24 -5.73
C GLY A 136 10.26 8.66 -6.11
N SER A 137 9.84 9.45 -5.13
CA SER A 137 9.44 10.85 -5.33
C SER A 137 10.62 11.75 -5.69
N ILE A 138 11.78 11.53 -5.05
CA ILE A 138 13.02 12.28 -5.36
C ILE A 138 13.53 11.95 -6.77
N PHE A 139 13.46 10.69 -7.19
CA PHE A 139 13.92 10.30 -8.52
C PHE A 139 13.00 10.79 -9.64
N ASP A 140 11.74 11.10 -9.36
CA ASP A 140 10.82 11.63 -10.38
C ASP A 140 11.21 13.03 -10.89
N PHE A 141 12.05 13.76 -10.15
CA PHE A 141 12.62 15.04 -10.60
C PHE A 141 13.64 14.92 -11.74
N ILE A 142 14.23 13.73 -11.96
CA ILE A 142 15.23 13.51 -13.01
C ILE A 142 14.54 12.92 -14.26
N PRO A 143 14.56 13.61 -15.41
CA PRO A 143 13.88 13.12 -16.61
C PRO A 143 14.52 11.84 -17.15
N VAL A 144 13.69 10.94 -17.67
CA VAL A 144 14.04 9.64 -18.31
C VAL A 144 14.70 8.61 -17.38
N ILE A 145 15.89 8.89 -16.85
CA ILE A 145 16.64 7.96 -15.98
C ILE A 145 15.94 7.82 -14.63
N GLY A 146 15.47 8.93 -14.06
CA GLY A 146 14.73 8.94 -12.80
C GLY A 146 13.42 8.15 -12.87
N ARG A 147 12.74 8.19 -14.03
CA ARG A 147 11.52 7.38 -14.28
C ARG A 147 11.81 5.89 -14.30
N ALA A 148 12.88 5.47 -14.97
CA ALA A 148 13.28 4.06 -15.00
C ALA A 148 13.61 3.55 -13.58
N ILE A 149 14.39 4.33 -12.83
CA ILE A 149 14.73 4.01 -11.43
C ILE A 149 13.48 3.97 -10.55
N CYS A 150 12.56 4.92 -10.71
CA CYS A 150 11.29 4.95 -9.97
C CYS A 150 10.44 3.70 -10.27
N ILE A 151 10.34 3.28 -11.53
CA ILE A 151 9.62 2.05 -11.90
C ILE A 151 10.29 0.81 -11.29
N LEU A 152 11.62 0.71 -11.32
CA LEU A 152 12.36 -0.41 -10.72
C LEU A 152 12.19 -0.44 -9.18
N GLN A 153 12.30 0.71 -8.52
CA GLN A 153 12.11 0.89 -7.09
C GLN A 153 10.68 0.48 -6.68
N MET A 154 9.67 0.90 -7.45
CA MET A 154 8.27 0.53 -7.23
C MET A 154 8.04 -0.96 -7.47
N ALA A 155 8.67 -1.56 -8.48
CA ALA A 155 8.57 -2.99 -8.74
C ALA A 155 9.10 -3.82 -7.55
N ILE A 156 10.23 -3.43 -6.98
CA ILE A 156 10.79 -4.08 -5.78
C ILE A 156 9.85 -3.93 -4.60
N LEU A 157 9.35 -2.70 -4.36
CA LEU A 157 8.40 -2.42 -3.28
C LEU A 157 7.13 -3.28 -3.42
N TYR A 158 6.60 -3.43 -4.64
CA TYR A 158 5.38 -4.21 -4.90
C TYR A 158 5.57 -5.70 -4.68
N SER A 159 6.74 -6.21 -5.06
CA SER A 159 7.14 -7.56 -4.74
C SER A 159 7.23 -7.77 -3.23
N LEU A 160 7.88 -6.86 -2.50
CA LEU A 160 7.97 -6.92 -1.03
C LEU A 160 6.58 -7.08 -0.40
N TYR A 161 5.60 -6.26 -0.80
CA TYR A 161 4.24 -6.40 -0.27
C TYR A 161 3.59 -7.74 -0.61
N ALA A 162 3.71 -8.21 -1.86
CA ALA A 162 3.07 -9.45 -2.28
C ALA A 162 3.62 -10.65 -1.47
N TYR A 163 4.92 -10.66 -1.18
CA TYR A 163 5.55 -11.73 -0.41
C TYR A 163 5.51 -11.52 1.11
N GLU A 164 5.24 -10.31 1.60
CA GLU A 164 5.16 -9.99 3.04
C GLU A 164 4.23 -10.96 3.77
N TYR A 165 3.04 -11.22 3.22
CA TYR A 165 2.06 -12.18 3.77
C TYR A 165 2.61 -13.61 3.93
N LYS A 166 3.33 -14.08 2.91
CA LYS A 166 3.95 -15.41 2.93
C LYS A 166 5.04 -15.49 3.99
N TRP A 167 5.87 -14.45 4.08
CA TRP A 167 7.01 -14.41 4.98
C TRP A 167 6.60 -14.21 6.43
N ILE A 168 5.53 -13.46 6.69
CA ILE A 168 4.88 -13.39 8.01
C ILE A 168 4.41 -14.79 8.44
N ASN A 169 3.78 -15.57 7.54
CA ASN A 169 3.37 -16.95 7.84
C ASN A 169 4.55 -17.92 8.01
N MET A 170 5.73 -17.58 7.48
CA MET A 170 6.98 -18.32 7.72
C MET A 170 7.71 -17.88 9.00
N GLY A 171 7.27 -16.78 9.62
CA GLY A 171 7.87 -16.20 10.82
C GLY A 171 9.09 -15.33 10.57
N PHE A 172 9.31 -14.84 9.34
CA PHE A 172 10.47 -14.00 9.02
C PHE A 172 10.29 -12.57 9.47
N LEU A 173 11.33 -11.97 10.03
CA LEU A 173 11.41 -10.54 10.37
C LEU A 173 11.69 -9.69 9.12
N VAL A 174 11.40 -8.38 9.18
CA VAL A 174 11.63 -7.44 8.06
C VAL A 174 13.06 -7.48 7.53
N GLN A 175 14.06 -7.59 8.41
CA GLN A 175 15.46 -7.68 8.02
C GLN A 175 15.74 -8.92 7.14
N GLU A 176 15.17 -10.08 7.50
CA GLU A 176 15.30 -11.31 6.71
C GLU A 176 14.56 -11.24 5.37
N ARG A 177 13.42 -10.51 5.35
CA ARG A 177 12.65 -10.26 4.12
C ARG A 177 13.47 -9.41 3.14
N LEU A 178 14.12 -8.35 3.63
CA LEU A 178 14.95 -7.46 2.83
C LEU A 178 16.18 -8.20 2.28
N TYR A 179 16.90 -8.93 3.14
CA TYR A 179 18.06 -9.74 2.73
C TYR A 179 17.70 -10.73 1.61
N ARG A 180 16.53 -11.37 1.70
CA ARG A 180 16.07 -12.31 0.68
C ARG A 180 15.75 -11.64 -0.65
N ILE A 181 15.25 -10.40 -0.62
CA ILE A 181 15.02 -9.61 -1.84
C ILE A 181 16.34 -9.21 -2.47
N GLU A 182 17.28 -8.70 -1.69
CA GLU A 182 18.61 -8.29 -2.15
C GLU A 182 19.35 -9.46 -2.80
N TYR A 183 19.28 -10.64 -2.19
CA TYR A 183 19.90 -11.86 -2.72
C TYR A 183 19.36 -12.27 -4.10
N ASN A 184 18.06 -12.06 -4.36
CA ASN A 184 17.40 -12.43 -5.63
C ASN A 184 16.72 -11.23 -6.29
N LEU A 185 17.43 -10.10 -6.39
CA LEU A 185 16.87 -8.83 -6.85
C LEU A 185 16.21 -8.90 -8.25
N PRO A 186 16.82 -9.52 -9.29
CA PRO A 186 16.26 -9.53 -10.64
C PRO A 186 14.90 -10.24 -10.71
N PHE A 187 14.73 -11.32 -9.93
CA PHE A 187 13.50 -12.08 -9.88
C PHE A 187 12.35 -11.23 -9.30
N TYR A 188 12.59 -10.58 -8.16
CA TYR A 188 11.55 -9.76 -7.51
C TYR A 188 11.26 -8.49 -8.28
N CYS A 189 12.27 -7.90 -8.92
CA CYS A 189 12.08 -6.76 -9.80
C CYS A 189 11.21 -7.14 -11.02
N GLY A 190 11.53 -8.24 -11.70
CA GLY A 190 10.72 -8.73 -12.82
C GLY A 190 9.29 -9.10 -12.43
N PHE A 191 9.10 -9.68 -11.23
CA PHE A 191 7.78 -10.03 -10.71
C PHE A 191 6.90 -8.81 -10.45
N GLY A 192 7.45 -7.73 -9.88
CA GLY A 192 6.72 -6.50 -9.59
C GLY A 192 6.56 -5.55 -10.79
N LEU A 193 7.33 -5.74 -11.86
CA LEU A 193 7.42 -4.84 -13.01
C LEU A 193 6.08 -4.62 -13.73
N PRO A 194 5.26 -5.66 -14.03
CA PRO A 194 3.98 -5.46 -14.69
C PRO A 194 3.04 -4.56 -13.88
N LEU A 195 3.05 -4.70 -12.55
CA LEU A 195 2.25 -3.86 -11.66
C LEU A 195 2.85 -2.45 -11.55
N ALA A 196 4.17 -2.31 -11.53
CA ALA A 196 4.86 -1.03 -11.52
C ALA A 196 4.52 -0.19 -12.77
N ILE A 197 4.44 -0.82 -13.95
CA ILE A 197 4.02 -0.17 -15.18
C ILE A 197 2.53 0.19 -15.12
N LEU A 198 1.66 -0.73 -14.69
CA LEU A 198 0.22 -0.49 -14.63
C LEU A 198 -0.15 0.67 -13.69
N THR A 199 0.55 0.76 -12.57
CA THR A 199 0.40 1.85 -11.60
C THR A 199 1.17 3.11 -11.99
N TYR A 200 1.92 3.13 -13.09
CA TYR A 200 2.51 4.35 -13.64
C TYR A 200 1.50 5.13 -14.51
N ILE A 201 0.37 4.52 -14.88
CA ILE A 201 -0.69 5.16 -15.68
C ILE A 201 -1.42 6.30 -14.94
N PRO A 202 -1.77 6.16 -13.64
CA PRO A 202 -2.40 7.26 -12.90
C PRO A 202 -1.39 8.37 -12.57
N GLU A 203 -1.70 9.60 -12.96
CA GLU A 203 -0.87 10.81 -12.71
C GLU A 203 -0.68 11.12 -11.22
N SER A 204 -1.64 10.75 -10.36
CA SER A 204 -1.60 11.11 -8.94
C SER A 204 -0.86 10.06 -8.11
N PHE A 205 0.28 10.47 -7.54
CA PHE A 205 1.11 9.67 -6.62
C PHE A 205 0.30 8.90 -5.57
N PHE A 206 -0.66 9.57 -4.92
CA PHE A 206 -1.52 8.95 -3.90
C PHE A 206 -2.37 7.79 -4.44
N ILE A 207 -2.91 7.89 -5.67
CA ILE A 207 -3.69 6.82 -6.29
C ILE A 207 -2.78 5.63 -6.66
N ARG A 208 -1.53 5.89 -7.07
CA ARG A 208 -0.55 4.85 -7.37
C ARG A 208 -0.26 3.99 -6.13
N VAL A 209 0.01 4.63 -5.00
CA VAL A 209 0.31 3.94 -3.72
C VAL A 209 -0.91 3.20 -3.17
N LEU A 210 -2.11 3.78 -3.29
CA LEU A 210 -3.37 3.14 -2.86
C LEU A 210 -3.80 1.96 -3.75
N THR A 211 -3.45 2.02 -5.04
CA THR A 211 -3.70 0.93 -5.99
C THR A 211 -2.77 -0.25 -5.68
N CYS A 212 -1.50 0.01 -5.38
CA CYS A 212 -0.53 -0.99 -4.95
C CYS A 212 -1.02 -1.82 -3.75
N HIS A 213 -1.47 -1.15 -2.67
CA HIS A 213 -1.90 -1.82 -1.44
C HIS A 213 -3.02 -2.84 -1.65
N VAL A 214 -3.87 -2.63 -2.66
CA VAL A 214 -5.01 -3.51 -2.94
C VAL A 214 -4.71 -4.61 -3.95
N PHE A 215 -3.76 -4.39 -4.85
CA PHE A 215 -3.37 -5.40 -5.85
C PHE A 215 -2.31 -6.37 -5.37
N SER A 216 -1.47 -5.97 -4.42
CA SER A 216 -0.46 -6.83 -3.79
C SER A 216 -0.96 -8.23 -3.37
N PRO A 217 -2.12 -8.39 -2.70
CA PRO A 217 -2.63 -9.71 -2.30
C PRO A 217 -3.20 -10.53 -3.47
N VAL A 218 -3.67 -9.89 -4.55
CA VAL A 218 -4.14 -10.59 -5.76
C VAL A 218 -2.96 -11.25 -6.49
N ILE A 219 -1.84 -10.54 -6.54
CA ILE A 219 -0.59 -11.00 -7.16
C ILE A 219 -0.01 -12.19 -6.38
N TRP A 220 -0.12 -12.19 -5.05
CA TRP A 220 0.25 -13.35 -4.25
C TRP A 220 -0.64 -14.57 -4.52
N LEU A 221 -1.96 -14.37 -4.62
CA LEU A 221 -2.91 -15.45 -4.93
C LEU A 221 -2.58 -16.10 -6.28
N THR A 222 -2.27 -15.29 -7.30
CA THR A 222 -1.86 -15.79 -8.62
C THR A 222 -0.58 -16.62 -8.52
N ASN A 223 0.41 -16.18 -7.75
CA ASN A 223 1.64 -16.95 -7.52
C ASN A 223 1.40 -18.25 -6.72
N ALA A 224 0.49 -18.23 -5.74
CA ALA A 224 0.11 -19.42 -4.98
C ALA A 224 -0.61 -20.45 -5.86
N ILE A 225 -1.40 -19.99 -6.84
CA ILE A 225 -2.07 -20.83 -7.84
C ILE A 225 -1.06 -21.37 -8.87
N LEU A 226 -0.13 -20.55 -9.36
CA LEU A 226 0.91 -20.97 -10.31
C LEU A 226 1.86 -22.00 -9.68
N THR A 227 2.23 -21.84 -8.41
CA THR A 227 3.01 -22.85 -7.68
C THR A 227 2.24 -24.15 -7.42
N ARG A 228 0.90 -24.11 -7.39
CA ARG A 228 0.05 -25.31 -7.37
C ARG A 228 0.04 -26.03 -8.73
N SER A 229 0.10 -25.28 -9.84
CA SER A 229 0.19 -25.85 -11.20
C SER A 229 1.54 -26.52 -11.49
N GLN A 230 2.59 -26.18 -10.74
CA GLN A 230 3.93 -26.77 -10.87
C GLN A 230 4.23 -27.85 -9.82
N ALA A 231 3.28 -28.12 -8.91
CA ALA A 231 3.40 -29.26 -8.01
C ALA A 231 3.11 -30.52 -8.84
N PRO A 232 4.04 -31.49 -8.91
CA PRO A 232 3.74 -32.76 -9.55
C PRO A 232 2.51 -33.35 -8.87
N GLU A 233 1.53 -33.71 -9.68
CA GLU A 233 0.40 -34.54 -9.27
C GLU A 233 1.00 -35.69 -8.48
N LYS A 234 0.73 -35.73 -7.17
CA LYS A 234 1.08 -36.90 -6.37
C LYS A 234 0.41 -38.06 -7.07
N SER A 235 1.23 -38.95 -7.61
CA SER A 235 0.83 -40.22 -8.18
C SER A 235 0.17 -41.03 -7.06
N ASP A 236 -1.12 -40.79 -6.83
CA ASP A 236 -1.97 -41.72 -6.12
C ASP A 236 -2.18 -42.91 -7.04
N LYS A 237 -1.33 -43.92 -6.82
CA LYS A 237 -1.53 -45.38 -6.92
C LYS A 237 -0.27 -46.05 -7.46
N ALA A 238 0.61 -46.41 -6.54
CA ALA A 238 1.38 -47.64 -6.63
C ALA A 238 1.46 -48.23 -5.22
N ASP A 239 0.74 -49.35 -5.06
CA ASP A 239 1.04 -50.49 -4.18
C ASP A 239 1.03 -50.29 -2.65
N SER A 240 -0.11 -50.58 -2.03
CA SER A 240 -0.27 -51.65 -1.03
C SER A 240 -1.74 -51.99 -0.80
#